data_AF-A0A6I3L2G6-F1
#
_entry.id   AF-A0A6I3L2G6-F1
#
_cell.length_a   1.000
_cell.length_b   1.000
_cell.length_c   1.000
_cell.angle_alpha   90.00
_cell.angle_beta   90.00
_cell.angle_gamma   90.00
#
_symmetry.space_group_name_H-M   'P 1'
#
loop_
_entity.id
_entity.type
_entity.pdbx_description
1 polymer ?
#
loop_
_entity_poly.entity_id
_entity_poly.type
_entity_poly.pdbx_seq_one_letter_code
_entity_poly.pdbx_strand_id
1 'polypeptide(L)'
;MAGLVAAVAVVGSVPSWWCGRDADAWFRGDSARVHGLAEELVAFEADDDHRRATGAGGELDGMWGLLAHQMTALGLAQVVLAHPEWRDRYAPIVIRSAAKSLLPEMRTVFTDAWHGEDGRAVPDSSHGHAYLSYPALALGMARLVDPAFPTALAVEQDSARYFAGGAALVRS
;
A
#
# COMPACT_ATOMS: atom_id res chain seq x y z
N MET A 1 19.50 -19.32 -42.01
CA MET A 1 18.08 -19.24 -41.59
C MET A 1 17.82 -19.97 -40.28
N ALA A 2 18.06 -21.28 -40.17
CA ALA A 2 17.80 -22.03 -38.93
C ALA A 2 18.48 -21.45 -37.67
N GLY A 3 19.75 -21.03 -37.76
CA GLY A 3 20.47 -20.44 -36.63
C GLY A 3 19.92 -19.08 -36.18
N LEU A 4 19.42 -18.25 -37.11
CA LEU A 4 18.80 -16.96 -36.78
C LEU A 4 17.45 -17.17 -36.08
N VAL A 5 16.66 -18.12 -36.58
CA VAL A 5 15.36 -18.49 -35.97
C VAL A 5 15.58 -19.04 -34.56
N ALA A 6 16.58 -19.90 -34.36
CA ALA A 6 16.92 -20.43 -33.04
C ALA A 6 17.37 -19.32 -32.07
N ALA A 7 18.22 -18.40 -32.51
CA ALA A 7 18.67 -17.28 -31.69
C ALA A 7 17.51 -16.37 -31.26
N VAL A 8 16.61 -16.03 -32.19
CA VAL A 8 15.41 -15.21 -31.88
C VAL A 8 14.48 -15.94 -30.91
N ALA A 9 14.27 -17.24 -31.10
CA ALA A 9 13.43 -18.04 -30.20
C ALA A 9 13.99 -18.10 -28.76
N VAL A 10 15.31 -18.28 -28.63
CA VAL A 10 15.99 -18.31 -27.32
C VAL A 10 15.91 -16.95 -26.64
N VAL A 11 16.23 -15.86 -27.34
CA VAL A 11 16.19 -14.49 -26.78
C VAL A 11 14.77 -14.08 -26.39
N GLY A 12 13.75 -14.51 -27.13
CA GLY A 12 12.35 -14.21 -26.80
C GLY A 12 11.77 -15.06 -25.65
N SER A 13 12.23 -16.30 -25.49
CA SER A 13 11.57 -17.27 -24.60
C SER A 13 12.31 -17.53 -23.30
N VAL A 14 13.65 -17.45 -23.30
CA VAL A 14 14.44 -17.76 -22.09
C VAL A 14 14.27 -16.70 -21.00
N PRO A 15 14.28 -15.38 -21.27
CA PRO A 15 14.07 -14.39 -20.22
C PRO A 15 12.67 -14.46 -19.61
N SER A 16 11.64 -14.65 -20.44
CA SER A 16 10.25 -14.76 -19.98
C SER A 16 10.03 -16.05 -19.18
N TRP A 17 10.59 -17.18 -19.62
CA TRP A 17 10.54 -18.43 -18.85
C TRP A 17 11.31 -18.31 -17.53
N TRP A 18 12.52 -17.76 -17.55
CA TRP A 18 13.36 -17.63 -16.35
C TRP A 18 12.75 -16.68 -15.31
N CYS A 19 12.35 -15.47 -15.73
CA CYS A 19 11.71 -14.49 -14.84
C CYS A 19 10.29 -14.91 -14.45
N GLY A 20 9.57 -15.62 -15.33
CA GLY A 20 8.20 -16.05 -15.11
C GLY A 20 8.07 -17.30 -14.26
N ARG A 21 9.09 -18.16 -14.18
CA ARG A 21 9.00 -19.47 -13.50
C ARG A 21 8.52 -19.37 -12.04
N ASP A 22 9.05 -18.41 -11.29
CA ASP A 22 8.67 -18.19 -9.90
C ASP A 22 7.44 -17.27 -9.76
N ALA A 23 7.27 -16.33 -10.68
CA ALA A 23 6.10 -15.45 -10.72
C ALA A 23 4.81 -16.24 -11.02
N ASP A 24 4.89 -17.27 -11.86
CA ASP A 24 3.78 -18.15 -12.21
C ASP A 24 3.19 -18.87 -10.99
N ALA A 25 4.04 -19.31 -10.05
CA ALA A 25 3.56 -19.94 -8.82
C ALA A 25 2.81 -18.95 -7.93
N TRP A 26 3.29 -17.72 -7.85
CA TRP A 26 2.60 -16.62 -7.19
C TRP A 26 1.24 -16.32 -7.83
N PHE A 27 1.19 -16.14 -9.16
CA PHE A 27 -0.06 -15.86 -9.87
C PHE A 27 -1.07 -17.02 -9.82
N ARG A 28 -0.59 -18.25 -9.58
CA ARG A 28 -1.45 -19.41 -9.31
C ARG A 28 -1.91 -19.51 -7.85
N GLY A 29 -1.51 -18.58 -6.98
CA GLY A 29 -1.93 -18.53 -5.58
C GLY A 29 -1.27 -19.60 -4.71
N ASP A 30 -0.03 -20.00 -5.01
CA ASP A 30 0.73 -20.91 -4.14
C ASP A 30 0.85 -20.32 -2.72
N SER A 31 0.15 -20.94 -1.76
CA SER A 31 0.02 -20.42 -0.39
C SER A 31 1.36 -20.29 0.32
N ALA A 32 2.36 -21.14 0.01
CA ALA A 32 3.68 -21.03 0.61
C ALA A 32 4.42 -19.77 0.12
N ARG A 33 4.26 -19.43 -1.16
CA ARG A 33 4.82 -18.20 -1.75
C ARG A 33 4.08 -16.96 -1.24
N VAL A 34 2.75 -17.02 -1.15
CA VAL A 34 1.91 -15.97 -0.55
C VAL A 34 2.32 -15.68 0.88
N HIS A 35 2.45 -16.73 1.69
CA HIS A 35 2.87 -16.62 3.07
C HIS A 35 4.28 -16.04 3.20
N GLY A 36 5.25 -16.51 2.40
CA GLY A 36 6.62 -16.00 2.42
C GLY A 36 6.71 -14.50 2.15
N LEU A 37 6.02 -14.02 1.11
CA LEU A 37 6.00 -12.58 0.81
C LEU A 37 5.22 -11.77 1.85
N ALA A 38 4.16 -12.33 2.44
CA ALA A 38 3.47 -11.68 3.55
C ALA A 38 4.40 -11.49 4.76
N GLU A 39 5.21 -12.49 5.10
CA GLU A 39 6.18 -12.38 6.20
C GLU A 39 7.28 -11.34 5.92
N GLU A 40 7.73 -11.17 4.67
CA GLU A 40 8.65 -10.08 4.31
C GLU A 40 8.04 -8.69 4.56
N LEU A 41 6.75 -8.50 4.27
CA LEU A 41 6.04 -7.26 4.59
C LEU A 41 5.91 -7.04 6.10
N VAL A 42 5.72 -8.12 6.87
CA VAL A 42 5.72 -8.04 8.34
C VAL A 42 7.10 -7.65 8.87
N ALA A 43 8.17 -8.22 8.31
CA ALA A 43 9.54 -7.91 8.68
C ALA A 43 9.89 -6.45 8.35
N PHE A 44 9.49 -5.97 7.17
CA PHE A 44 9.63 -4.57 6.77
C PHE A 44 8.99 -3.62 7.80
N GLU A 45 7.74 -3.86 8.20
CA GLU A 45 7.05 -3.01 9.18
C GLU A 45 7.71 -3.04 10.56
N ALA A 46 8.23 -4.20 10.97
CA ALA A 46 8.94 -4.35 12.24
C ALA A 46 10.30 -3.62 12.23
N ASP A 47 11.04 -3.66 11.11
CA ASP A 47 12.29 -2.92 10.95
C ASP A 47 12.04 -1.41 10.97
N ASP A 48 11.04 -0.92 10.23
CA ASP A 48 10.66 0.50 10.25
C ASP A 48 10.24 0.95 11.67
N ASP A 49 9.45 0.15 12.39
CA ASP A 49 9.10 0.43 13.80
C ASP A 49 10.36 0.58 14.68
N HIS A 50 11.32 -0.34 14.53
CA HIS A 50 12.57 -0.31 15.27
C HIS A 50 13.43 0.92 14.94
N ARG A 51 13.55 1.26 13.66
CA ARG A 51 14.32 2.42 13.19
C ARG A 51 13.71 3.73 13.66
N ARG A 52 12.38 3.87 13.62
CA ARG A 52 11.67 5.04 14.16
C ARG A 52 11.86 5.16 15.67
N ALA A 53 11.77 4.05 16.42
CA ALA A 53 11.96 4.05 17.86
C ALA A 53 13.38 4.42 18.32
N THR A 54 14.39 4.13 17.50
CA THR A 54 15.80 4.43 17.78
C THR A 54 16.25 5.79 17.25
N GLY A 55 15.37 6.54 16.58
CA GLY A 55 15.71 7.82 15.94
C GLY A 55 16.55 7.68 14.67
N ALA A 56 16.76 6.46 14.17
CA ALA A 56 17.39 6.16 12.87
C ALA A 56 16.38 6.15 11.71
N GLY A 57 15.22 6.77 11.91
CA GLY A 57 14.14 6.92 10.93
C GLY A 57 14.44 7.97 9.85
N GLY A 58 13.48 8.19 8.96
CA GLY A 58 13.54 9.25 7.93
C GLY A 58 13.78 8.78 6.50
N GLU A 59 14.33 7.58 6.29
CA GLU A 59 14.54 7.03 4.95
C GLU A 59 13.21 6.66 4.26
N LEU A 60 12.23 6.26 5.08
CA LEU A 60 10.87 5.94 4.65
C LEU A 60 9.89 7.06 5.02
N ASP A 61 10.29 8.32 4.82
CA ASP A 61 9.40 9.47 4.94
C ASP A 61 8.96 9.99 3.55
N GLY A 62 8.02 10.92 3.55
CA GLY A 62 7.46 11.51 2.35
C GLY A 62 6.82 10.48 1.42
N MET A 63 6.98 10.70 0.11
CA MET A 63 6.32 9.90 -0.92
C MET A 63 6.63 8.41 -0.83
N TRP A 64 7.90 8.05 -0.59
CA TRP A 64 8.31 6.63 -0.54
C TRP A 64 7.74 5.92 0.68
N GLY A 65 7.75 6.58 1.84
CA GLY A 65 7.10 6.08 3.05
C GLY A 65 5.60 5.84 2.86
N LEU A 66 4.91 6.84 2.30
CA LEU A 66 3.47 6.75 2.03
C LEU A 66 3.15 5.54 1.15
N LEU A 67 3.87 5.39 0.03
CA LEU A 67 3.66 4.31 -0.91
C LEU A 67 4.00 2.94 -0.29
N ALA A 68 5.10 2.83 0.46
CA ALA A 68 5.51 1.57 1.07
C ALA A 68 4.49 1.06 2.10
N HIS A 69 4.04 1.93 3.01
CA HIS A 69 3.04 1.56 4.02
C HIS A 69 1.67 1.29 3.39
N GLN A 70 1.24 2.09 2.40
CA GLN A 70 0.01 1.75 1.68
C GLN A 70 0.11 0.38 1.02
N MET A 71 1.16 0.12 0.23
CA MET A 71 1.28 -1.14 -0.51
C MET A 71 1.37 -2.34 0.44
N THR A 72 2.02 -2.17 1.59
CA THR A 72 2.05 -3.17 2.66
C THR A 72 0.65 -3.44 3.21
N ALA A 73 -0.11 -2.41 3.57
CA ALA A 73 -1.49 -2.55 4.05
C ALA A 73 -2.39 -3.23 3.00
N LEU A 74 -2.30 -2.82 1.72
CA LEU A 74 -3.09 -3.40 0.63
C LEU A 74 -2.74 -4.87 0.39
N GLY A 75 -1.45 -5.19 0.29
CA GLY A 75 -0.97 -6.55 0.03
C GLY A 75 -1.37 -7.51 1.14
N LEU A 76 -1.12 -7.14 2.39
CA LEU A 76 -1.51 -7.98 3.54
C LEU A 76 -3.03 -8.10 3.69
N ALA A 77 -3.80 -7.06 3.39
CA ALA A 77 -5.25 -7.16 3.41
C ALA A 77 -5.77 -8.11 2.34
N GLN A 78 -5.20 -8.08 1.12
CA GLN A 78 -5.52 -9.05 0.06
C GLN A 78 -5.20 -10.48 0.52
N VAL A 79 -4.08 -10.68 1.22
CA VAL A 79 -3.73 -11.98 1.80
C VAL A 79 -4.78 -12.43 2.81
N VAL A 80 -5.22 -11.57 3.74
CA VAL A 80 -6.26 -11.92 4.72
C VAL A 80 -7.61 -12.23 4.05
N LEU A 81 -7.96 -11.52 2.97
CA LEU A 81 -9.19 -11.80 2.22
C LEU A 81 -9.14 -13.17 1.51
N ALA A 82 -7.98 -13.53 0.98
CA ALA A 82 -7.77 -14.83 0.31
C ALA A 82 -7.60 -15.99 1.31
N HIS A 83 -7.01 -15.71 2.48
CA HIS A 83 -6.70 -16.65 3.55
C HIS A 83 -7.23 -16.15 4.89
N PRO A 84 -8.55 -16.23 5.14
CA PRO A 84 -9.17 -15.75 6.38
C PRO A 84 -8.58 -16.39 7.64
N GLU A 85 -8.05 -17.60 7.54
CA GLU A 85 -7.34 -18.31 8.61
C GLU A 85 -6.06 -17.61 9.08
N TRP A 86 -5.51 -16.68 8.31
CA TRP A 86 -4.32 -15.89 8.66
C TRP A 86 -4.65 -14.49 9.21
N ARG A 87 -5.95 -14.17 9.38
CA ARG A 87 -6.40 -12.85 9.84
C ARG A 87 -5.69 -12.42 11.13
N ASP A 88 -5.65 -13.29 12.13
CA ASP A 88 -5.09 -12.95 13.46
C ASP A 88 -3.61 -12.55 13.38
N ARG A 89 -2.88 -13.08 12.41
CA ARG A 89 -1.47 -12.77 12.16
C ARG A 89 -1.30 -11.44 11.45
N TYR A 90 -2.07 -11.20 10.39
CA TYR A 90 -1.78 -10.10 9.45
C TYR A 90 -2.67 -8.86 9.64
N ALA A 91 -3.93 -9.00 10.09
CA ALA A 91 -4.82 -7.86 10.25
C ALA A 91 -4.26 -6.76 11.19
N PRO A 92 -3.60 -7.09 12.32
CA PRO A 92 -2.96 -6.06 13.16
C PRO A 92 -1.85 -5.28 12.42
N ILE A 93 -1.15 -5.94 11.49
CA ILE A 93 -0.08 -5.32 10.69
C ILE A 93 -0.69 -4.44 9.60
N VAL A 94 -1.77 -4.89 8.95
CA VAL A 94 -2.54 -4.08 7.99
C VAL A 94 -2.99 -2.77 8.63
N ILE A 95 -3.58 -2.84 9.83
CA ILE A 95 -4.05 -1.64 10.55
C ILE A 95 -2.88 -0.72 10.89
N ARG A 96 -1.78 -1.26 11.42
CA ARG A 96 -0.61 -0.46 11.78
C ARG A 96 -0.02 0.25 10.56
N SER A 97 0.17 -0.47 9.46
CA SER A 97 0.70 0.07 8.22
C SER A 97 -0.22 1.13 7.61
N ALA A 98 -1.54 0.88 7.60
CA ALA A 98 -2.53 1.87 7.19
C ALA A 98 -2.50 3.13 8.09
N ALA A 99 -2.34 2.97 9.40
CA ALA A 99 -2.21 4.11 10.32
C ALA A 99 -0.93 4.92 10.08
N LYS A 100 0.22 4.27 9.80
CA LYS A 100 1.47 4.96 9.46
C LYS A 100 1.34 5.84 8.23
N SER A 101 0.53 5.43 7.24
CA SER A 101 0.27 6.26 6.05
C SER A 101 -0.37 7.63 6.35
N LEU A 102 -0.92 7.83 7.56
CA LEU A 102 -1.47 9.11 8.03
C LEU A 102 -0.45 10.02 8.72
N LEU A 103 0.78 9.55 8.98
CA LEU A 103 1.79 10.33 9.67
C LEU A 103 2.13 11.62 8.88
N PRO A 104 2.30 12.79 9.55
CA PRO A 104 2.61 14.04 8.88
C PRO A 104 3.82 13.97 7.96
N GLU A 105 4.88 13.29 8.41
CA GLU A 105 6.10 13.08 7.64
C GLU A 105 5.88 12.33 6.32
N MET A 106 4.82 11.53 6.17
CA MET A 106 4.50 10.80 4.93
C MET A 106 3.97 11.71 3.83
N ARG A 107 3.37 12.85 4.19
CA ARG A 107 2.67 13.74 3.26
C ARG A 107 3.41 15.03 2.93
N THR A 108 4.56 15.28 3.54
CA THR A 108 5.36 16.51 3.33
C THR A 108 5.67 16.76 1.86
N VAL A 109 6.27 15.79 1.17
CA VAL A 109 6.61 15.90 -0.27
C VAL A 109 5.37 16.18 -1.13
N PHE A 110 4.24 15.54 -0.82
CA PHE A 110 3.00 15.77 -1.56
C PHE A 110 2.40 17.14 -1.27
N THR A 111 2.46 17.59 -0.01
CA THR A 111 2.00 18.92 0.41
C THR A 111 2.80 20.00 -0.32
N ASP A 112 4.12 19.87 -0.35
CA ASP A 112 5.00 20.81 -1.06
C ASP A 112 4.73 20.84 -2.56
N ALA A 113 4.47 19.67 -3.16
CA ALA A 113 4.15 19.55 -4.58
C ALA A 113 2.75 20.08 -4.94
N TRP A 114 1.79 19.99 -4.02
CA TRP A 114 0.40 20.44 -4.19
C TRP A 114 0.15 21.76 -3.46
N HIS A 115 0.76 22.83 -3.98
CA HIS A 115 0.50 24.22 -3.58
C HIS A 115 0.87 24.57 -2.12
N GLY A 116 1.60 23.70 -1.41
CA GLY A 116 1.99 23.91 -0.01
C GLY A 116 0.82 23.78 0.97
N GLU A 117 -0.31 23.23 0.53
CA GLU A 117 -1.53 23.10 1.31
C GLU A 117 -1.68 21.65 1.83
N ASP A 118 -1.71 21.47 3.16
CA ASP A 118 -2.08 20.17 3.73
C ASP A 118 -3.59 19.97 3.50
N GLY A 119 -3.92 19.05 2.59
CA GLY A 119 -5.29 18.77 2.19
C GLY A 119 -6.18 18.27 3.32
N ARG A 120 -5.58 17.75 4.40
CA ARG A 120 -6.33 17.40 5.61
C ARG A 120 -6.74 18.63 6.41
N ALA A 121 -6.00 19.73 6.30
CA ALA A 121 -6.30 20.99 6.97
C ALA A 121 -7.23 21.88 6.14
N VAL A 122 -7.21 21.77 4.81
CA VAL A 122 -8.04 22.57 3.89
C VAL A 122 -8.92 21.68 2.97
N PRO A 123 -9.90 20.96 3.51
CA PRO A 123 -10.75 20.01 2.76
C PRO A 123 -11.41 20.57 1.51
N ASP A 124 -11.83 21.83 1.58
CA ASP A 124 -12.61 22.48 0.54
C ASP A 124 -11.75 23.26 -0.45
N SER A 125 -10.43 23.08 -0.43
CA SER A 125 -9.52 23.74 -1.36
C SER A 125 -9.80 23.33 -2.81
N SER A 126 -9.76 24.31 -3.72
CA SER A 126 -9.87 24.08 -5.16
C SER A 126 -8.64 23.42 -5.77
N HIS A 127 -7.53 23.32 -5.03
CA HIS A 127 -6.27 22.79 -5.54
C HIS A 127 -6.23 21.25 -5.63
N GLY A 128 -7.18 20.58 -4.98
CA GLY A 128 -7.31 19.13 -4.97
C GLY A 128 -6.18 18.43 -4.21
N HIS A 129 -6.49 17.31 -3.55
CA HIS A 129 -5.54 16.60 -2.69
C HIS A 129 -5.57 15.10 -2.97
N ALA A 130 -5.30 14.75 -4.23
CA ALA A 130 -5.41 13.36 -4.71
C ALA A 130 -4.55 12.37 -3.91
N TYR A 131 -3.43 12.81 -3.35
CA TYR A 131 -2.58 11.98 -2.49
C TYR A 131 -3.30 11.46 -1.24
N LEU A 132 -4.41 12.07 -0.81
CA LEU A 132 -5.22 11.56 0.31
C LEU A 132 -5.99 10.28 -0.03
N SER A 133 -6.12 9.95 -1.33
CA SER A 133 -6.71 8.68 -1.75
C SER A 133 -5.87 7.46 -1.34
N TYR A 134 -4.54 7.64 -1.24
CA TYR A 134 -3.58 6.63 -0.83
C TYR A 134 -3.85 6.10 0.60
N PRO A 135 -3.83 6.94 1.66
CA PRO A 135 -4.17 6.50 3.00
C PRO A 135 -5.66 6.12 3.13
N ALA A 136 -6.57 6.77 2.40
CA ALA A 136 -8.00 6.41 2.42
C ALA A 136 -8.25 4.97 1.97
N LEU A 137 -7.55 4.54 0.91
CA LEU A 137 -7.64 3.17 0.39
C LEU A 137 -7.00 2.17 1.35
N ALA A 138 -5.83 2.48 1.92
CA ALA A 138 -5.17 1.63 2.91
C ALA A 138 -6.06 1.40 4.14
N LEU A 139 -6.63 2.47 4.71
CA LEU A 139 -7.58 2.40 5.83
C LEU A 139 -8.85 1.62 5.47
N GLY A 140 -9.35 1.76 4.23
CA GLY A 140 -10.51 1.01 3.77
C GLY A 140 -10.28 -0.49 3.68
N MET A 141 -9.10 -0.90 3.21
CA MET A 141 -8.72 -2.31 3.23
C MET A 141 -8.51 -2.82 4.66
N ALA A 142 -7.91 -2.02 5.54
CA ALA A 142 -7.76 -2.38 6.95
C ALA A 142 -9.11 -2.60 7.65
N ARG A 143 -10.07 -1.69 7.44
CA ARG A 143 -11.44 -1.80 7.96
C ARG A 143 -12.21 -2.99 7.39
N LEU A 144 -11.90 -3.39 6.16
CA LEU A 144 -12.54 -4.54 5.51
C LEU A 144 -12.11 -5.87 6.12
N VAL A 145 -10.85 -5.98 6.58
CA VAL A 145 -10.28 -7.25 7.06
C VAL A 145 -10.36 -7.45 8.57
N ASP A 146 -10.57 -6.39 9.34
CA ASP A 146 -10.71 -6.45 10.80
C ASP A 146 -12.08 -5.91 11.26
N PRO A 147 -12.97 -6.76 11.82
CA PRO A 147 -14.24 -6.30 12.38
C PRO A 147 -14.07 -5.41 13.64
N ALA A 148 -12.93 -5.48 14.32
CA ALA A 148 -12.59 -4.65 15.47
C ALA A 148 -11.79 -3.39 15.07
N PHE A 149 -11.88 -2.96 13.81
CA PHE A 149 -11.14 -1.81 13.30
C PHE A 149 -11.29 -0.57 14.19
N PRO A 150 -10.19 0.12 14.57
CA PRO A 150 -10.24 1.23 15.52
C PRO A 150 -11.17 2.36 15.08
N THR A 151 -12.10 2.76 15.94
CA THR A 151 -13.08 3.82 15.64
C THR A 151 -12.43 5.15 15.27
N ALA A 152 -11.30 5.51 15.90
CA ALA A 152 -10.56 6.72 15.55
C ALA A 152 -10.08 6.70 14.10
N LEU A 153 -9.55 5.56 13.63
CA LEU A 153 -9.12 5.40 12.24
C LEU A 153 -10.31 5.33 11.27
N ALA A 154 -11.47 4.85 11.72
CA ALA A 154 -12.70 4.87 10.91
C ALA A 154 -13.16 6.31 10.64
N VAL A 155 -13.11 7.19 11.65
CA VAL A 155 -13.41 8.62 11.49
C VAL A 155 -12.45 9.27 10.50
N GLU A 156 -11.16 8.94 10.61
CA GLU A 156 -10.13 9.40 9.67
C GLU A 156 -10.36 8.94 8.23
N GLN A 157 -10.79 7.69 8.04
CA GLN A 157 -11.12 7.18 6.72
C GLN A 157 -12.37 7.87 6.14
N ASP A 158 -13.39 8.06 6.97
CA ASP A 158 -14.66 8.62 6.51
C ASP A 158 -14.49 10.10 6.15
N SER A 159 -13.66 10.87 6.88
CA SER A 159 -13.24 12.20 6.43
C SER A 159 -12.45 12.13 5.11
N ALA A 160 -11.56 11.14 4.97
CA ALA A 160 -10.76 10.94 3.76
C ALA A 160 -11.61 10.67 2.49
N ARG A 161 -12.74 9.98 2.63
CA ARG A 161 -13.67 9.67 1.53
C ARG A 161 -14.38 10.91 0.99
N TYR A 162 -14.68 11.90 1.83
CA TYR A 162 -15.31 13.13 1.36
C TYR A 162 -14.41 13.91 0.39
N PHE A 163 -13.08 13.87 0.56
CA PHE A 163 -12.15 14.50 -0.40
C PHE A 163 -12.13 13.80 -1.77
N ALA A 164 -12.36 12.48 -1.82
CA ALA A 164 -12.38 11.73 -3.08
C ALA A 164 -13.74 11.84 -3.82
N GLY A 165 -14.84 12.06 -3.09
CA GLY A 165 -16.20 12.19 -3.65
C GLY A 165 -16.63 13.63 -3.98
N GLY A 166 -15.99 14.65 -3.39
CA GLY A 166 -16.35 16.06 -3.54
C GLY A 166 -16.22 16.63 -4.96
N ALA A 167 -15.49 15.96 -5.86
CA ALA A 167 -15.38 16.37 -7.26
C ALA A 167 -16.60 15.99 -8.13
N ALA A 168 -17.50 15.11 -7.65
CA ALA A 168 -18.58 14.55 -8.47
C ALA A 168 -19.98 15.10 -8.17
N LEU A 169 -20.18 15.93 -7.13
CA LEU A 169 -21.52 16.31 -6.66
C LEU A 169 -21.84 17.83 -6.69
N VAL A 170 -20.99 18.66 -7.30
CA VAL A 170 -21.24 20.12 -7.44
C VAL A 170 -21.71 20.51 -8.86
N ARG A 171 -22.19 19.56 -9.66
CA ARG A 171 -22.90 19.87 -10.92
C ARG A 171 -24.09 18.93 -11.16
N SER A 172 -25.17 19.17 -10.42
CA SER A 172 -26.54 18.87 -10.85
C SER A 172 -27.47 19.94 -10.32
#